data_AF-A0A450ZSU0-F1
#
_entry.id   AF-A0A450ZSU0-F1
#
_cell.length_a   1.000
_cell.length_b   1.000
_cell.length_c   1.000
_cell.angle_alpha   90.00
_cell.angle_beta   90.00
_cell.angle_gamma   90.00
#
_symmetry.space_group_name_H-M   'P 1'
#
loop_
_entity.id
_entity.type
_entity.pdbx_description
1 polymer ?
#
loop_
_entity_poly.entity_id
_entity_poly.type
_entity_poly.pdbx_seq_one_letter_code
_entity_poly.pdbx_strand_id
1 'polypeptide(L)'
;MFSQENKLNSDLSSGQPSGLLGKLRAMPNESASKMLIVTISLCFVCSIIVSSVAIELRPLQDANKALEKNRVILEAAGLLEENKTDDIQALFDRLVDVKIVNLSTGEYVDSSAPKAFDQRKAARDPLHNHPIPKDHDIAKIKQRAQQASVYLVQREGKLQNLILPIHGYGLWSTMYGFLAFEADINTIAGLSFYEHAETPGLGGEIDNPRWRARWVGKISHDDQGFPQLQVIKGRVDPSRSQSIHQVDGIAGASLTSAGVNNMIRYWLGNNGFGHYLARLRTEKS
;
A
#
# COMPACT_ATOMS: atom_id res chain seq x y z
N MET A 1 72.78 -7.86 58.49
CA MET A 1 71.88 -8.68 59.33
C MET A 1 70.48 -8.45 58.78
N PHE A 2 69.79 -9.53 58.40
CA PHE A 2 68.45 -9.59 57.74
C PHE A 2 68.40 -9.00 56.32
N SER A 3 68.36 -9.71 55.18
CA SER A 3 67.87 -11.04 54.79
C SER A 3 66.42 -11.35 55.20
N GLN A 4 65.61 -11.60 54.17
CA GLN A 4 64.24 -12.12 54.16
C GLN A 4 63.10 -11.15 54.48
N GLU A 5 62.65 -10.44 53.45
CA GLU A 5 61.23 -10.17 53.23
C GLU A 5 60.96 -9.91 51.74
N ASN A 6 61.35 -10.89 50.93
CA ASN A 6 61.08 -10.90 49.50
C ASN A 6 60.57 -12.29 49.12
N LYS A 7 59.28 -12.55 49.38
CA LYS A 7 58.48 -13.68 48.84
C LYS A 7 57.07 -13.64 49.40
N LEU A 8 56.25 -12.72 48.93
CA LEU A 8 54.79 -12.92 48.94
C LEU A 8 54.13 -12.04 47.88
N ASN A 9 54.49 -12.26 46.60
CA ASN A 9 53.72 -11.80 45.44
C ASN A 9 54.26 -12.51 44.18
N SER A 10 54.13 -13.82 44.16
CA SER A 10 54.35 -14.63 42.96
C SER A 10 53.31 -15.75 42.94
N ASP A 11 52.09 -15.40 42.53
CA ASP A 11 51.19 -16.25 41.76
C ASP A 11 49.85 -15.55 41.57
N LEU A 12 49.85 -14.48 40.78
CA LEU A 12 48.69 -14.17 39.96
C LEU A 12 48.97 -14.79 38.60
N SER A 13 48.52 -16.03 38.46
CA SER A 13 48.28 -16.71 37.19
C SER A 13 47.72 -15.70 36.17
N SER A 14 48.61 -15.18 35.33
CA SER A 14 48.23 -14.55 34.07
C SER A 14 47.79 -15.69 33.16
N GLY A 15 46.55 -16.14 33.35
CA GLY A 15 45.93 -17.09 32.45
C GLY A 15 46.05 -16.53 31.03
N GLN A 16 46.89 -17.15 30.21
CA GLN A 16 46.92 -16.95 28.77
C GLN A 16 45.46 -16.96 28.30
N PRO A 17 45.01 -15.95 27.53
CA PRO A 17 43.63 -15.91 27.07
C PRO A 17 43.33 -17.17 26.28
N SER A 18 42.68 -18.14 26.93
CA SER A 18 42.34 -19.41 26.33
C SER A 18 41.08 -19.20 25.50
N GLY A 19 41.14 -19.63 24.24
CA GLY A 19 40.05 -19.52 23.28
C GLY A 19 40.08 -18.27 22.40
N LEU A 20 39.30 -18.34 21.32
CA LEU A 20 39.21 -17.32 20.27
C LEU A 20 38.82 -15.94 20.83
N LEU A 21 37.89 -15.91 21.79
CA LEU A 21 37.39 -14.70 22.45
C LEU A 21 38.43 -14.03 23.35
N GLY A 22 39.25 -14.83 24.04
CA GLY A 22 40.34 -14.32 24.85
C GLY A 22 41.41 -13.65 23.98
N LYS A 23 41.81 -14.31 22.88
CA LYS A 23 42.77 -13.76 21.91
C LYS A 23 42.23 -12.48 21.25
N LEU A 24 40.92 -12.43 20.98
CA LEU A 24 40.26 -11.24 20.44
C LEU A 24 40.31 -10.05 21.42
N ARG A 25 40.02 -10.30 22.70
CA ARG A 25 40.01 -9.26 23.75
C ARG A 25 41.41 -8.69 24.01
N ALA A 26 42.43 -9.52 23.91
CA ALA A 26 43.83 -9.13 24.11
C ALA A 26 44.43 -8.30 22.97
N MET A 27 43.81 -8.25 21.78
CA MET A 27 44.29 -7.41 20.67
C MET A 27 44.07 -5.91 20.95
N PRO A 28 44.97 -5.01 20.49
CA PRO A 28 44.77 -3.56 20.57
C PRO A 28 43.48 -3.13 19.86
N ASN A 29 42.77 -2.14 20.41
CA ASN A 29 41.51 -1.66 19.82
C ASN A 29 41.70 -1.03 18.43
N GLU A 30 42.88 -0.46 18.16
CA GLU A 30 43.25 0.12 16.86
C GLU A 30 43.72 -0.92 15.82
N SER A 31 43.72 -2.22 16.16
CA SER A 31 44.14 -3.27 15.23
C SER A 31 43.09 -3.49 14.13
N ALA A 32 43.51 -3.35 12.88
CA ALA A 32 42.67 -3.59 11.70
C ALA A 32 42.02 -4.99 11.72
N SER A 33 42.74 -6.02 12.18
CA SER A 33 42.22 -7.38 12.29
C SER A 33 41.13 -7.51 13.37
N LYS A 34 41.28 -6.82 14.50
CA LYS A 34 40.26 -6.80 15.56
C LYS A 34 39.01 -6.09 15.09
N MET A 35 39.16 -4.94 14.43
CA MET A 35 38.04 -4.19 13.83
C MET A 35 37.27 -5.06 12.83
N LEU A 36 37.96 -5.73 11.91
CA LEU A 36 37.35 -6.60 10.92
C LEU A 36 36.54 -7.75 11.57
N ILE A 37 37.11 -8.44 12.56
CA ILE A 37 36.43 -9.56 13.22
C ILE A 37 35.20 -9.08 14.00
N VAL A 38 35.30 -7.94 14.70
CA VAL A 38 34.17 -7.36 15.44
C VAL A 38 33.06 -6.94 14.49
N THR A 39 33.39 -6.25 13.39
CA THR A 39 32.39 -5.83 12.40
C THR A 39 31.71 -7.03 11.75
N ILE A 40 32.46 -8.05 11.31
CA ILE A 40 31.87 -9.26 10.72
C ILE A 40 30.97 -9.98 11.73
N SER A 41 31.43 -10.10 12.98
CA SER A 41 30.67 -10.77 14.03
C SER A 41 29.38 -10.01 14.37
N LEU A 42 29.45 -8.68 14.47
CA LEU A 42 28.29 -7.82 14.71
C LEU A 42 27.30 -7.92 13.54
N CYS A 43 27.77 -7.77 12.29
CA CYS A 43 26.94 -7.90 11.10
C CYS A 43 26.28 -9.27 11.03
N PHE A 44 27.02 -10.33 11.34
CA PHE A 44 26.50 -11.70 11.36
C PHE A 44 25.39 -11.85 12.40
N VAL A 45 25.64 -11.46 13.65
CA VAL A 45 24.65 -11.54 14.73
C VAL A 45 23.41 -10.70 14.42
N CYS A 46 23.59 -9.45 13.98
CA CYS A 46 22.49 -8.57 13.60
C CYS A 46 21.67 -9.16 12.44
N SER A 47 22.32 -9.75 11.43
CA SER A 47 21.64 -10.35 10.28
C SER A 47 20.77 -11.55 10.68
N ILE A 48 21.25 -12.39 11.60
CA ILE A 48 20.48 -13.53 12.12
C ILE A 48 19.27 -13.02 12.88
N ILE A 49 19.46 -12.08 13.82
CA ILE A 49 18.36 -11.55 14.63
C ILE A 49 17.28 -10.92 13.74
N VAL A 50 17.68 -10.04 12.80
CA VAL A 50 16.73 -9.37 11.90
C VAL A 50 16.03 -10.37 10.99
N SER A 51 16.75 -11.36 10.45
CA SER A 51 16.16 -12.37 9.57
C SER A 51 15.17 -13.27 10.31
N SER A 52 15.50 -13.72 11.53
CA SER A 52 14.63 -14.55 12.36
C SER A 52 13.33 -13.82 12.71
N VAL A 53 13.43 -12.61 13.24
CA VAL A 53 12.26 -11.77 13.56
C VAL A 53 11.42 -11.53 12.31
N ALA A 54 12.05 -11.22 11.17
CA ALA A 54 11.33 -10.98 9.93
C ALA A 54 10.58 -12.22 9.42
N ILE A 55 11.11 -13.43 9.59
CA ILE A 55 10.45 -14.66 9.11
C ILE A 55 9.32 -15.07 10.06
N GLU A 56 9.52 -14.98 11.38
CA GLU A 56 8.52 -15.36 12.37
C GLU A 56 7.31 -14.41 12.36
N LEU A 57 7.51 -13.11 12.15
CA LEU A 57 6.43 -12.12 12.16
C LEU A 57 5.71 -11.99 10.81
N ARG A 58 6.28 -12.47 9.70
CA ARG A 58 5.70 -12.35 8.34
C ARG A 58 4.24 -12.82 8.28
N PRO A 59 3.87 -14.02 8.76
CA PRO A 59 2.48 -14.48 8.69
C PRO A 59 1.51 -13.54 9.43
N LEU A 60 1.91 -13.03 10.60
CA LEU A 60 1.10 -12.08 11.36
C LEU A 60 0.98 -10.72 10.65
N GLN A 61 2.07 -10.24 10.04
CA GLN A 61 2.04 -9.02 9.24
C GLN A 61 1.12 -9.15 8.02
N ASP A 62 1.18 -10.29 7.33
CA ASP A 62 0.36 -10.54 6.14
C ASP A 62 -1.12 -10.67 6.51
N ALA A 63 -1.44 -11.35 7.63
CA ALA A 63 -2.79 -11.40 8.17
C ALA A 63 -3.33 -10.01 8.54
N ASN A 64 -2.52 -9.19 9.23
CA ASN A 64 -2.91 -7.83 9.59
C ASN A 64 -3.09 -6.92 8.37
N LYS A 65 -2.26 -7.05 7.33
CA LYS A 65 -2.43 -6.31 6.07
C LYS A 65 -3.69 -6.74 5.33
N ALA A 66 -4.01 -8.04 5.32
CA ALA A 66 -5.24 -8.54 4.71
C ALA A 66 -6.48 -8.02 5.44
N LEU A 67 -6.45 -8.03 6.78
CA LEU A 67 -7.52 -7.47 7.61
C LEU A 67 -7.67 -5.97 7.39
N GLU A 68 -6.56 -5.24 7.33
CA GLU A 68 -6.57 -3.80 7.08
C GLU A 68 -7.12 -3.49 5.68
N LYS A 69 -6.73 -4.24 4.65
CA LYS A 69 -7.31 -4.11 3.31
C LYS A 69 -8.85 -4.25 3.34
N ASN A 70 -9.37 -5.24 4.06
CA ASN A 70 -10.81 -5.45 4.22
C ASN A 70 -11.45 -4.29 4.99
N ARG A 71 -10.78 -3.78 6.03
CA ARG A 71 -11.22 -2.59 6.77
C ARG A 71 -11.32 -1.38 5.86
N VAL A 72 -10.29 -1.06 5.07
CA VAL A 72 -10.29 0.08 4.16
C VAL A 72 -11.39 -0.04 3.10
N ILE A 73 -11.67 -1.25 2.60
CA ILE A 73 -12.79 -1.52 1.69
C ILE A 73 -14.13 -1.13 2.35
N LEU A 74 -14.37 -1.57 3.58
CA LEU A 74 -15.59 -1.25 4.31
C LEU A 74 -15.67 0.25 4.67
N GLU A 75 -14.55 0.87 5.02
CA GLU A 75 -14.45 2.30 5.34
C GLU A 75 -14.74 3.16 4.10
N ALA A 76 -14.21 2.79 2.94
CA ALA A 76 -14.46 3.49 1.68
C ALA A 76 -15.94 3.42 1.23
N ALA A 77 -16.67 2.41 1.69
CA ALA A 77 -18.13 2.29 1.50
C ALA A 77 -18.94 2.92 2.64
N GLY A 78 -18.30 3.56 3.63
CA GLY A 78 -19.00 4.17 4.77
C GLY A 78 -19.70 3.15 5.69
N LEU A 79 -19.26 1.90 5.71
CA LEU A 79 -19.90 0.79 6.43
C LEU A 79 -19.35 0.56 7.84
N LEU A 80 -18.27 1.25 8.21
CA LEU A 80 -17.68 1.15 9.54
C LEU A 80 -18.19 2.28 10.42
N GLU A 81 -18.70 1.95 11.59
CA GLU A 81 -19.05 2.95 12.60
C GLU A 81 -17.81 3.25 13.47
N GLU A 82 -17.49 4.54 13.66
CA GLU A 82 -16.27 5.00 14.36
C GLU A 82 -16.13 4.48 15.81
N ASN A 83 -17.22 3.98 16.42
CA ASN A 83 -17.28 3.59 17.82
C ASN A 83 -17.63 2.11 18.07
N LYS A 84 -17.59 1.25 17.04
CA LYS A 84 -17.83 -0.19 17.19
C LYS A 84 -16.58 -1.00 16.88
N THR A 85 -16.29 -1.98 17.74
CA THR A 85 -15.36 -3.05 17.41
C THR A 85 -16.09 -4.05 16.53
N ASP A 86 -16.12 -3.76 15.23
CA ASP A 86 -16.71 -4.65 14.26
C ASP A 86 -15.76 -5.81 13.93
N ASP A 87 -16.32 -7.02 13.81
CA ASP A 87 -15.61 -8.14 13.17
C ASP A 87 -15.51 -7.86 11.66
N ILE A 88 -14.40 -7.23 11.29
CA ILE A 88 -14.12 -6.78 9.92
C ILE A 88 -14.20 -7.93 8.92
N GLN A 89 -13.71 -9.12 9.30
CA GLN A 89 -13.69 -10.27 8.39
C GLN A 89 -15.11 -10.79 8.17
N ALA A 90 -15.89 -10.97 9.24
CA ALA A 90 -17.27 -11.42 9.12
C ALA A 90 -18.16 -10.41 8.36
N LEU A 91 -17.98 -9.10 8.60
CA LEU A 91 -18.68 -8.06 7.85
C LEU A 91 -18.33 -8.09 6.37
N PHE A 92 -17.04 -8.18 6.05
CA PHE A 92 -16.57 -8.28 4.68
C PHE A 92 -17.16 -9.50 3.98
N ASP A 93 -17.11 -10.67 4.62
CA ASP A 93 -17.62 -11.90 4.03
C ASP A 93 -19.13 -11.89 3.79
N ARG A 94 -19.88 -11.16 4.62
CA ARG A 94 -21.33 -11.00 4.49
C ARG A 94 -21.73 -9.98 3.43
N LEU A 95 -21.04 -8.85 3.34
CA LEU A 95 -21.49 -7.69 2.57
C LEU A 95 -20.77 -7.53 1.22
N VAL A 96 -19.57 -8.10 1.08
CA VAL A 96 -18.71 -7.86 -0.07
C VAL A 96 -18.65 -9.08 -0.98
N ASP A 97 -19.22 -8.94 -2.18
CA ASP A 97 -19.03 -9.88 -3.27
C ASP A 97 -17.79 -9.48 -4.08
N VAL A 98 -16.85 -10.41 -4.24
CA VAL A 98 -15.61 -10.18 -4.97
C VAL A 98 -15.74 -10.77 -6.36
N LYS A 99 -15.55 -9.94 -7.39
CA LYS A 99 -15.49 -10.38 -8.79
C LYS A 99 -14.11 -10.14 -9.37
N ILE A 100 -13.75 -10.92 -10.39
CA ILE A 100 -12.58 -10.68 -11.22
C ILE A 100 -13.05 -10.09 -12.54
N VAL A 101 -12.40 -9.04 -13.00
CA VAL A 101 -12.69 -8.34 -14.24
C VAL A 101 -11.49 -8.44 -15.17
N ASN A 102 -11.72 -8.76 -16.45
CA ASN A 102 -10.74 -8.57 -17.50
C ASN A 102 -10.68 -7.08 -17.88
N LEU A 103 -9.54 -6.43 -17.64
CA LEU A 103 -9.43 -4.99 -17.83
C LEU A 103 -9.50 -4.54 -19.30
N SER A 104 -9.20 -5.44 -20.24
CA SER A 104 -9.25 -5.11 -21.67
C SER A 104 -10.67 -5.16 -22.23
N THR A 105 -11.54 -6.03 -21.71
CA THR A 105 -12.92 -6.17 -22.18
C THR A 105 -13.94 -5.52 -21.26
N GLY A 106 -13.60 -5.36 -19.98
CA GLY A 106 -14.55 -4.99 -18.93
C GLY A 106 -15.44 -6.15 -18.47
N GLU A 107 -15.23 -7.37 -18.97
CA GLU A 107 -16.07 -8.52 -18.64
C GLU A 107 -15.66 -9.18 -17.32
N TYR A 108 -16.63 -9.80 -16.63
CA TYR A 108 -16.31 -10.66 -15.50
C TYR A 108 -15.64 -11.95 -16.00
N VAL A 109 -14.71 -12.45 -15.20
CA VAL A 109 -14.03 -13.73 -15.41
C VAL A 109 -14.58 -14.73 -14.40
N ASP A 110 -15.03 -15.88 -14.90
CA ASP A 110 -15.44 -16.98 -14.04
C ASP A 110 -14.24 -17.50 -13.25
N SER A 111 -14.34 -17.40 -11.93
CA SER A 111 -13.33 -17.87 -10.99
C SER A 111 -14.00 -18.56 -9.82
N SER A 112 -13.53 -19.75 -9.47
CA SER A 112 -13.98 -20.49 -8.30
C SER A 112 -13.47 -19.91 -6.98
N ALA A 113 -12.45 -19.04 -7.02
CA ALA A 113 -11.82 -18.47 -5.84
C ALA A 113 -11.44 -16.98 -6.02
N PRO A 114 -12.41 -16.08 -6.28
CA PRO A 114 -12.12 -14.68 -6.57
C PRO A 114 -11.47 -13.93 -5.39
N LYS A 115 -11.75 -14.33 -4.15
CA LYS A 115 -11.13 -13.78 -2.93
C LYS A 115 -9.64 -14.13 -2.81
N ALA A 116 -9.19 -15.21 -3.44
CA ALA A 116 -7.80 -15.67 -3.39
C ALA A 116 -6.94 -15.05 -4.51
N PHE A 117 -7.53 -14.27 -5.42
CA PHE A 117 -6.79 -13.65 -6.52
C PHE A 117 -5.85 -12.54 -6.01
N ASP A 118 -4.56 -12.70 -6.29
CA ASP A 118 -3.54 -11.70 -6.01
C ASP A 118 -3.18 -10.92 -7.29
N GLN A 119 -3.83 -9.77 -7.44
CA GLN A 119 -3.59 -8.85 -8.55
C GLN A 119 -2.15 -8.33 -8.61
N ARG A 120 -1.46 -8.17 -7.47
CA ARG A 120 -0.06 -7.68 -7.44
C ARG A 120 0.90 -8.74 -7.93
N LYS A 121 0.68 -10.00 -7.53
CA LYS A 121 1.42 -11.15 -8.06
C LYS A 121 1.17 -11.31 -9.56
N ALA A 122 -0.09 -11.23 -10.01
CA ALA A 122 -0.44 -11.30 -11.42
C ALA A 122 0.23 -10.19 -12.26
N ALA A 123 0.33 -8.97 -11.74
CA ALA A 123 1.01 -7.87 -12.42
C ALA A 123 2.52 -8.10 -12.62
N ARG A 124 3.15 -8.97 -11.83
CA ARG A 124 4.58 -9.31 -11.93
C ARG A 124 4.85 -10.54 -12.77
N ASP A 125 3.82 -11.31 -13.11
CA ASP A 125 3.92 -12.52 -13.91
C ASP A 125 3.78 -12.18 -15.41
N PRO A 126 4.79 -12.44 -16.26
CA PRO A 126 4.73 -12.17 -17.69
C PRO A 126 3.57 -12.84 -18.44
N LEU A 127 3.00 -13.93 -17.90
CA LEU A 127 1.85 -14.62 -18.52
C LEU A 127 0.51 -13.92 -18.21
N HIS A 128 0.44 -13.20 -17.09
CA HIS A 128 -0.80 -12.62 -16.57
C HIS A 128 -0.76 -11.10 -16.49
N ASN A 129 0.34 -10.49 -16.94
CA ASN A 129 0.53 -9.05 -16.95
C ASN A 129 0.34 -8.43 -18.34
N HIS A 130 0.34 -7.10 -18.33
CA HIS A 130 0.31 -6.25 -19.50
C HIS A 130 1.33 -5.13 -19.27
N PRO A 131 2.48 -5.16 -19.96
CA PRO A 131 3.44 -4.06 -19.96
C PRO A 131 2.81 -2.80 -20.56
N ILE A 132 2.98 -1.66 -19.90
CA ILE A 132 2.34 -0.41 -20.31
C ILE A 132 3.36 0.42 -21.10
N PRO A 133 3.04 0.85 -22.33
CA PRO A 133 3.87 1.79 -23.09
C PRO A 133 4.16 3.07 -22.29
N LYS A 134 5.37 3.62 -22.41
CA LYS A 134 5.83 4.76 -21.58
C LYS A 134 4.96 6.01 -21.73
N ASP A 135 4.42 6.23 -22.93
CA ASP A 135 3.51 7.32 -23.27
C ASP A 135 2.11 7.15 -22.64
N HIS A 136 1.73 5.91 -22.31
CA HIS A 136 0.46 5.58 -21.66
C HIS A 136 0.61 5.37 -20.13
N ASP A 137 1.83 5.19 -19.62
CA ASP A 137 2.12 4.94 -18.21
C ASP A 137 2.14 6.23 -17.36
N ILE A 138 1.05 7.00 -17.42
CA ILE A 138 0.93 8.26 -16.68
C ILE A 138 1.00 8.07 -15.15
N ALA A 139 0.56 6.90 -14.67
CA ALA A 139 0.61 6.51 -13.26
C ALA A 139 1.97 5.91 -12.83
N LYS A 140 2.91 5.74 -13.76
CA LYS A 140 4.27 5.20 -13.54
C LYS A 140 4.29 3.82 -12.86
N ILE A 141 3.36 2.95 -13.23
CA ILE A 141 3.24 1.58 -12.69
C ILE A 141 3.96 0.55 -13.56
N LYS A 142 4.42 0.94 -14.77
CA LYS A 142 5.19 0.16 -15.76
C LYS A 142 4.46 -1.03 -16.38
N GLN A 143 3.70 -1.75 -15.57
CA GLN A 143 2.92 -2.92 -15.95
C GLN A 143 1.71 -3.04 -15.03
N ARG A 144 0.66 -3.68 -15.51
CA ARG A 144 -0.52 -4.05 -14.71
C ARG A 144 -0.87 -5.50 -14.94
N ALA A 145 -1.68 -6.07 -14.06
CA ALA A 145 -2.33 -7.35 -14.36
C ALA A 145 -3.30 -7.19 -15.54
N GLN A 146 -3.54 -8.26 -16.28
CA GLN A 146 -4.60 -8.31 -17.29
C GLN A 146 -5.99 -8.33 -16.64
N GLN A 147 -6.08 -8.89 -15.44
CA GLN A 147 -7.29 -9.03 -14.65
C GLN A 147 -7.16 -8.27 -13.32
N ALA A 148 -8.28 -7.80 -12.78
CA ALA A 148 -8.33 -7.10 -11.50
C ALA A 148 -9.49 -7.60 -10.64
N SER A 149 -9.30 -7.61 -9.32
CA SER A 149 -10.41 -7.80 -8.39
C SER A 149 -11.22 -6.51 -8.29
N VAL A 150 -12.54 -6.64 -8.20
CA VAL A 150 -13.45 -5.55 -7.84
C VAL A 150 -14.36 -6.01 -6.72
N TYR A 151 -14.80 -5.08 -5.88
CA TYR A 151 -15.54 -5.39 -4.67
C TYR A 151 -16.91 -4.73 -4.76
N LEU A 152 -17.96 -5.54 -4.76
CA LEU A 152 -19.34 -5.11 -4.84
C LEU A 152 -19.95 -5.21 -3.44
N VAL A 153 -20.25 -4.07 -2.83
CA VAL A 153 -20.97 -4.03 -1.57
C VAL A 153 -22.46 -4.19 -1.85
N GLN A 154 -23.06 -5.21 -1.25
CA GLN A 154 -24.46 -5.54 -1.40
C GLN A 154 -25.20 -5.34 -0.07
N ARG A 155 -26.38 -4.71 -0.12
CA ARG A 155 -27.31 -4.64 1.01
C ARG A 155 -28.71 -4.97 0.49
N GLU A 156 -29.37 -5.91 1.16
CA GLU A 156 -30.73 -6.34 0.79
C GLU A 156 -30.85 -6.75 -0.69
N GLY A 157 -29.79 -7.40 -1.22
CA GLY A 157 -29.72 -7.85 -2.61
C GLY A 157 -29.51 -6.73 -3.65
N LYS A 158 -29.24 -5.49 -3.22
CA LYS A 158 -28.97 -4.35 -4.09
C LYS A 158 -27.56 -3.83 -3.91
N LEU A 159 -26.93 -3.48 -5.04
CA LEU A 159 -25.61 -2.85 -5.04
C LEU A 159 -25.70 -1.52 -4.31
N GLN A 160 -24.88 -1.35 -3.28
CA GLN A 160 -24.69 -0.08 -2.58
C GLN A 160 -23.46 0.64 -3.11
N ASN A 161 -22.34 -0.07 -3.20
CA ASN A 161 -21.07 0.52 -3.64
C ASN A 161 -20.31 -0.41 -4.55
N LEU A 162 -19.61 0.18 -5.52
CA LEU A 162 -18.58 -0.49 -6.31
C LEU A 162 -17.23 0.06 -5.91
N ILE A 163 -16.29 -0.82 -5.55
CA ILE A 163 -14.99 -0.42 -5.05
C ILE A 163 -13.91 -0.99 -5.96
N LEU A 164 -13.03 -0.11 -6.43
CA LEU A 164 -11.97 -0.42 -7.38
C LEU A 164 -10.59 -0.29 -6.70
N PRO A 165 -9.74 -1.32 -6.73
CA PRO A 165 -8.36 -1.19 -6.33
C PRO A 165 -7.58 -0.38 -7.37
N ILE A 166 -7.01 0.74 -6.96
CA ILE A 166 -6.20 1.62 -7.81
C ILE A 166 -4.82 1.81 -7.20
N HIS A 167 -3.82 2.04 -8.05
CA HIS A 167 -2.47 2.35 -7.58
C HIS A 167 -1.67 3.19 -8.58
N GLY A 168 -0.73 3.97 -8.06
CA GLY A 168 0.12 4.82 -8.88
C GLY A 168 1.29 5.37 -8.08
N TYR A 169 2.35 5.77 -8.77
CA TYR A 169 3.53 6.32 -8.13
C TYR A 169 3.28 7.76 -7.65
N GLY A 170 3.54 8.01 -6.37
CA GLY A 170 3.58 9.33 -5.76
C GLY A 170 4.93 10.01 -5.99
N LEU A 171 5.55 10.49 -4.91
CA LEU A 171 6.92 10.98 -4.93
C LEU A 171 7.93 9.91 -4.53
N TRP A 172 7.65 9.18 -3.46
CA TRP A 172 8.59 8.23 -2.85
C TRP A 172 8.20 6.78 -3.09
N SER A 173 6.90 6.52 -3.23
CA SER A 173 6.35 5.17 -3.24
C SER A 173 5.23 5.00 -4.24
N THR A 174 4.93 3.74 -4.58
CA THR A 174 3.63 3.40 -5.16
C THR A 174 2.58 3.48 -4.05
N MET A 175 1.57 4.31 -4.27
CA MET A 175 0.40 4.43 -3.41
C MET A 175 -0.64 3.43 -3.88
N TYR A 176 -1.19 2.64 -2.97
CA TYR A 176 -2.29 1.72 -3.24
C TYR A 176 -3.51 2.13 -2.44
N GLY A 177 -4.66 2.19 -3.11
CA GLY A 177 -5.91 2.60 -2.49
C GLY A 177 -7.13 1.99 -3.17
N PHE A 178 -8.27 2.38 -2.62
CA PHE A 178 -9.58 1.99 -3.09
C PHE A 178 -10.38 3.24 -3.43
N LEU A 179 -10.88 3.29 -4.66
CA LEU A 179 -11.85 4.28 -5.09
C LEU A 179 -13.24 3.64 -5.04
N ALA A 180 -14.10 4.18 -4.18
CA ALA A 180 -15.46 3.70 -4.01
C ALA A 180 -16.44 4.60 -4.78
N PHE A 181 -17.36 3.96 -5.47
CA PHE A 181 -18.48 4.57 -6.16
C PHE A 181 -19.76 4.24 -5.40
N GLU A 182 -20.74 5.13 -5.47
CA GLU A 182 -22.11 4.86 -5.10
C GLU A 182 -22.79 3.90 -6.09
N ALA A 183 -24.03 3.54 -5.78
CA ALA A 183 -24.84 2.65 -6.59
C ALA A 183 -25.10 3.16 -8.02
N ASP A 184 -24.89 4.44 -8.32
CA ASP A 184 -25.02 5.00 -9.68
C ASP A 184 -23.78 4.75 -10.56
N ILE A 185 -22.67 4.27 -9.99
CA ILE A 185 -21.39 4.02 -10.69
C ILE A 185 -20.83 5.32 -11.32
N ASN A 186 -21.16 6.48 -10.76
CA ASN A 186 -20.59 7.75 -11.18
C ASN A 186 -20.24 8.67 -10.01
N THR A 187 -21.06 8.69 -8.96
CA THR A 187 -20.79 9.43 -7.74
C THR A 187 -19.75 8.71 -6.90
N ILE A 188 -18.75 9.42 -6.42
CA ILE A 188 -17.69 8.89 -5.57
C ILE A 188 -18.19 8.84 -4.12
N ALA A 189 -18.17 7.65 -3.54
CA ALA A 189 -18.44 7.41 -2.13
C ALA A 189 -17.21 7.71 -1.26
N GLY A 190 -16.00 7.50 -1.78
CA GLY A 190 -14.77 7.81 -1.06
C GLY A 190 -13.49 7.36 -1.76
N LEU A 191 -12.36 7.82 -1.23
CA LEU A 191 -11.02 7.37 -1.57
C LEU A 191 -10.24 7.11 -0.28
N SER A 192 -9.64 5.93 -0.16
CA SER A 192 -8.76 5.59 0.96
C SER A 192 -7.53 4.83 0.48
N PHE A 193 -6.40 5.08 1.13
CA PHE A 193 -5.14 4.37 0.87
C PHE A 193 -4.89 3.33 1.96
N TYR A 194 -4.27 2.22 1.60
CA TYR A 194 -3.89 1.16 2.55
C TYR A 194 -2.39 0.86 2.52
N GLU A 195 -1.65 1.42 1.57
CA GLU A 195 -0.20 1.29 1.49
C GLU A 195 0.42 2.47 0.73
N HIS A 196 1.33 3.18 1.40
CA HIS A 196 2.26 4.14 0.82
C HIS A 196 3.42 4.41 1.79
N ALA A 197 4.45 5.11 1.32
CA ALA A 197 5.58 5.59 2.12
C ALA A 197 5.93 7.07 1.82
N GLU A 198 4.92 7.86 1.44
CA GLU A 198 5.05 9.31 1.31
C GLU A 198 5.39 9.97 2.66
N THR A 199 6.02 11.15 2.63
CA THR A 199 6.48 11.84 3.85
C THR A 199 5.29 12.29 4.72
N PRO A 200 5.22 11.89 6.01
CA PRO A 200 4.19 12.36 6.93
C PRO A 200 4.15 13.89 7.04
N GLY A 201 2.95 14.48 7.10
CA GLY A 201 2.76 15.94 7.10
C GLY A 201 2.96 16.63 5.76
N LEU A 202 3.34 15.90 4.71
CA LEU A 202 3.40 16.37 3.32
C LEU A 202 2.58 15.42 2.43
N GLY A 203 3.24 14.51 1.70
CA GLY A 203 2.53 13.57 0.82
C GLY A 203 1.69 12.55 1.59
N GLY A 204 2.05 12.23 2.84
CA GLY A 204 1.26 11.37 3.71
C GLY A 204 -0.10 11.95 4.10
N GLU A 205 -0.38 13.23 3.80
CA GLU A 205 -1.70 13.83 4.01
C GLU A 205 -2.80 13.24 3.10
N ILE A 206 -2.46 12.33 2.18
CA ILE A 206 -3.45 11.51 1.47
C ILE A 206 -4.31 10.66 2.43
N ASP A 207 -3.82 10.38 3.64
CA ASP A 207 -4.57 9.70 4.70
C ASP A 207 -5.40 10.66 5.56
N ASN A 208 -5.20 11.99 5.42
CA ASN A 208 -5.88 12.99 6.26
C ASN A 208 -7.41 12.87 6.07
N PRO A 209 -8.19 12.60 7.14
CA PRO A 209 -9.64 12.47 7.04
C PRO A 209 -10.34 13.69 6.42
N ARG A 210 -9.81 14.90 6.65
CA ARG A 210 -10.37 16.13 6.06
C ARG A 210 -10.14 16.21 4.55
N TRP A 211 -9.06 15.64 4.06
CA TRP A 211 -8.79 15.57 2.62
C TRP A 211 -9.59 14.42 1.98
N ARG A 212 -9.63 13.24 2.63
CA ARG A 212 -10.47 12.10 2.19
C ARG A 212 -11.96 12.45 2.10
N ALA A 213 -12.49 13.23 3.05
CA ALA A 213 -13.89 13.67 3.02
C ALA A 213 -14.25 14.54 1.79
N ARG A 214 -13.28 15.15 1.10
CA ARG A 214 -13.53 15.97 -0.10
C ARG A 214 -13.82 15.15 -1.36
N TRP A 215 -13.59 13.85 -1.31
CA TRP A 215 -13.88 12.92 -2.39
C TRP A 215 -15.36 12.56 -2.47
N VAL A 216 -16.04 12.55 -1.33
CA VAL A 216 -17.45 12.15 -1.22
C VAL A 216 -18.32 13.10 -2.05
N GLY A 217 -19.19 12.54 -2.89
CA GLY A 217 -20.10 13.28 -3.75
C GLY A 217 -19.48 13.85 -5.02
N LYS A 218 -18.18 13.62 -5.28
CA LYS A 218 -17.57 14.00 -6.56
C LYS A 218 -18.10 13.14 -7.69
N ILE A 219 -18.15 13.71 -8.89
CA ILE A 219 -18.63 13.01 -10.08
C ILE A 219 -17.44 12.53 -10.90
N SER A 220 -17.44 11.24 -11.24
CA SER A 220 -16.31 10.57 -11.88
C SER A 220 -16.20 10.87 -13.37
N HIS A 221 -17.32 10.83 -14.09
CA HIS A 221 -17.41 11.00 -15.54
C HIS A 221 -18.42 12.09 -15.90
N ASP A 222 -18.25 12.68 -17.08
CA ASP A 222 -19.27 13.53 -17.70
C ASP A 222 -20.42 12.71 -18.31
N ASP A 223 -21.41 13.43 -18.88
CA ASP A 223 -22.59 12.86 -19.52
C ASP A 223 -22.27 12.00 -20.76
N GLN A 224 -21.10 12.21 -21.37
CA GLN A 224 -20.61 11.39 -22.48
C GLN A 224 -19.86 10.14 -22.00
N GLY A 225 -19.68 10.03 -20.68
CA GLY A 225 -19.04 8.92 -20.02
C GLY A 225 -17.51 9.00 -19.98
N PHE A 226 -16.91 10.15 -20.29
CA PHE A 226 -15.47 10.36 -20.20
C PHE A 226 -15.04 10.71 -18.77
N PRO A 227 -13.92 10.16 -18.26
CA PRO A 227 -13.44 10.47 -16.92
C PRO A 227 -13.03 11.93 -16.78
N GLN A 228 -13.60 12.62 -15.78
CA GLN A 228 -13.32 14.02 -15.46
C GLN A 228 -12.68 14.20 -14.07
N LEU A 229 -12.76 13.18 -13.20
CA LEU A 229 -12.25 13.25 -11.83
C LEU A 229 -10.75 13.55 -11.77
N GLN A 230 -10.37 14.58 -11.02
CA GLN A 230 -8.99 15.03 -10.94
C GLN A 230 -8.64 15.68 -9.60
N VAL A 231 -7.36 15.60 -9.25
CA VAL A 231 -6.77 16.40 -8.16
C VAL A 231 -6.09 17.60 -8.78
N ILE A 232 -6.52 18.81 -8.43
CA ILE A 232 -5.95 20.05 -8.96
C ILE A 232 -4.83 20.58 -8.06
N LYS A 233 -4.02 21.50 -8.57
CA LYS A 233 -3.08 22.23 -7.73
C LYS A 233 -3.83 23.33 -6.96
N GLY A 234 -3.70 23.33 -5.63
CA GLY A 234 -4.34 24.32 -4.77
C GLY A 234 -5.76 23.93 -4.37
N ARG A 235 -6.63 24.92 -4.14
CA ARG A 235 -8.01 24.72 -3.68
C ARG A 235 -9.00 24.84 -4.83
N VAL A 236 -10.01 23.98 -4.81
CA VAL A 236 -11.14 24.01 -5.73
C VAL A 236 -11.99 25.24 -5.46
N ASP A 237 -12.35 25.94 -6.53
CA ASP A 237 -13.32 27.03 -6.52
C ASP A 237 -14.73 26.45 -6.67
N PRO A 238 -15.56 26.44 -5.62
CA PRO A 238 -16.89 25.83 -5.66
C PRO A 238 -17.87 26.56 -6.58
N SER A 239 -17.56 27.79 -7.03
CA SER A 239 -18.41 28.53 -7.96
C SER A 239 -18.30 28.04 -9.41
N ARG A 240 -17.28 27.23 -9.72
CA ARG A 240 -17.05 26.68 -11.06
C ARG A 240 -17.83 25.38 -11.24
N SER A 241 -18.41 25.19 -12.43
CA SER A 241 -19.10 23.95 -12.79
C SER A 241 -18.19 22.72 -12.69
N GLN A 242 -16.90 22.87 -12.97
CA GLN A 242 -15.89 21.80 -12.89
C GLN A 242 -15.61 21.33 -11.46
N SER A 243 -16.03 22.08 -10.44
CA SER A 243 -15.76 21.77 -9.03
C SER A 243 -16.31 20.40 -8.60
N ILE A 244 -17.36 19.92 -9.26
CA ILE A 244 -17.96 18.59 -9.00
C ILE A 244 -16.99 17.44 -9.36
N HIS A 245 -16.03 17.68 -10.24
CA HIS A 245 -15.03 16.69 -10.68
C HIS A 245 -13.66 16.92 -10.03
N GLN A 246 -13.50 17.97 -9.23
CA GLN A 246 -12.19 18.40 -8.74
C GLN A 246 -12.06 18.20 -7.23
N VAL A 247 -10.88 17.73 -6.82
CA VAL A 247 -10.45 17.65 -5.42
C VAL A 247 -9.22 18.52 -5.22
N ASP A 248 -9.14 19.17 -4.06
CA ASP A 248 -7.99 19.99 -3.67
C ASP A 248 -6.68 19.19 -3.71
N GLY A 249 -5.61 19.85 -4.14
CA GLY A 249 -4.25 19.36 -3.97
C GLY A 249 -3.77 19.51 -2.53
N ILE A 250 -2.77 18.72 -2.17
CA ILE A 250 -2.15 18.77 -0.85
C ILE A 250 -1.07 19.88 -0.83
N ALA A 251 -1.21 20.82 0.10
CA ALA A 251 -0.26 21.91 0.27
C ALA A 251 1.14 21.36 0.60
N GLY A 252 2.17 21.86 -0.09
CA GLY A 252 3.55 21.37 0.08
C GLY A 252 3.86 20.00 -0.55
N ALA A 253 2.87 19.29 -1.08
CA ALA A 253 3.03 17.95 -1.66
C ALA A 253 2.47 17.85 -3.09
N SER A 254 2.88 18.76 -3.96
CA SER A 254 2.38 18.81 -5.35
C SER A 254 2.73 17.56 -6.17
N LEU A 255 3.87 16.90 -5.90
CA LEU A 255 4.28 15.68 -6.62
C LEU A 255 3.41 14.48 -6.22
N THR A 256 3.13 14.31 -4.92
CA THR A 256 2.17 13.30 -4.45
C THR A 256 0.77 13.58 -4.97
N SER A 257 0.31 14.84 -4.94
CA SER A 257 -0.99 15.24 -5.51
C SER A 257 -1.10 14.91 -7.00
N ALA A 258 -0.03 15.17 -7.77
CA ALA A 258 0.03 14.80 -9.18
C ALA A 258 0.05 13.27 -9.38
N GLY A 259 0.72 12.53 -8.50
CA GLY A 259 0.69 11.06 -8.49
C GLY A 259 -0.73 10.52 -8.29
N VAL A 260 -1.48 11.06 -7.33
CA VAL A 260 -2.90 10.69 -7.11
C VAL A 260 -3.74 11.03 -8.33
N ASN A 261 -3.57 12.23 -8.90
CA ASN A 261 -4.27 12.64 -10.10
C ASN A 261 -4.03 11.65 -11.27
N ASN A 262 -2.77 11.32 -11.52
CA ASN A 262 -2.39 10.42 -12.60
C ASN A 262 -2.89 8.99 -12.37
N MET A 263 -2.83 8.51 -11.13
CA MET A 263 -3.40 7.22 -10.72
C MET A 263 -4.87 7.14 -11.11
N ILE A 264 -5.68 8.13 -10.72
CA ILE A 264 -7.11 8.14 -10.99
C ILE A 264 -7.38 8.18 -12.50
N ARG A 265 -6.72 9.10 -13.22
CA ARG A 265 -6.88 9.22 -14.67
C ARG A 265 -6.51 7.95 -15.42
N TYR A 266 -5.47 7.24 -14.96
CA TYR A 266 -5.07 5.96 -15.55
C TYR A 266 -6.14 4.89 -15.31
N TRP A 267 -6.57 4.71 -14.06
CA TRP A 267 -7.48 3.63 -13.69
C TRP A 267 -8.92 3.85 -14.11
N LEU A 268 -9.37 5.09 -14.30
CA LEU A 268 -10.69 5.38 -14.87
C LEU A 268 -10.68 5.40 -16.40
N GLY A 269 -9.52 5.54 -17.03
CA GLY A 269 -9.38 5.49 -18.49
C GLY A 269 -9.44 4.07 -19.06
N ASN A 270 -9.35 3.97 -20.39
CA ASN A 270 -9.41 2.72 -21.15
C ASN A 270 -8.27 1.73 -20.81
N ASN A 271 -7.16 2.23 -20.27
CA ASN A 271 -6.05 1.37 -19.83
C ASN A 271 -6.32 0.70 -18.47
N GLY A 272 -7.35 1.11 -17.74
CA GLY A 272 -7.77 0.56 -16.46
C GLY A 272 -9.18 -0.01 -16.51
N PHE A 273 -10.05 0.50 -15.65
CA PHE A 273 -11.45 0.06 -15.50
C PHE A 273 -12.42 0.76 -16.47
N GLY A 274 -11.96 1.60 -17.39
CA GLY A 274 -12.85 2.36 -18.29
C GLY A 274 -13.87 1.48 -19.04
N HIS A 275 -13.43 0.35 -19.60
CA HIS A 275 -14.31 -0.60 -20.29
C HIS A 275 -15.35 -1.22 -19.34
N TYR A 276 -14.91 -1.61 -18.13
CA TYR A 276 -15.80 -2.17 -17.10
C TYR A 276 -16.86 -1.16 -16.66
N LEU A 277 -16.47 0.08 -16.39
CA LEU A 277 -17.37 1.15 -15.97
C LEU A 277 -18.33 1.57 -17.10
N ALA A 278 -17.89 1.56 -18.35
CA ALA A 278 -18.76 1.79 -19.50
C ALA A 278 -19.83 0.68 -19.65
N ARG A 279 -19.43 -0.59 -19.50
CA ARG A 279 -20.35 -1.74 -19.53
C ARG A 279 -21.42 -1.61 -18.44
N LEU A 280 -21.01 -1.40 -17.20
CA LEU A 280 -21.96 -1.31 -16.07
C LEU A 280 -22.96 -0.15 -16.20
N ARG A 281 -22.56 0.97 -16.81
CA ARG A 281 -23.47 2.10 -17.08
C ARG A 281 -24.52 1.74 -18.13
N THR A 282 -24.13 0.96 -19.13
CA THR A 282 -25.04 0.49 -20.19
C THR A 282 -26.04 -0.52 -19.64
N GLU A 283 -25.61 -1.44 -18.77
CA GLU A 283 -26.49 -2.44 -18.14
C GLU A 283 -27.53 -1.85 -17.16
N LYS A 284 -27.28 -0.63 -16.67
CA LYS A 284 -28.19 0.09 -15.74
C LYS A 284 -29.15 1.07 -16.41
N SER A 285 -28.89 1.43 -17.67
CA SER A 285 -29.73 2.34 -18.46
C SER A 285 -30.91 1.58 -19.07
#